data_AF-A0A2N6PXQ6-F1
#
_entry.id   AF-A0A2N6PXQ6-F1
#
_cell.length_a   1.000
_cell.length_b   1.000
_cell.length_c   1.000
_cell.angle_alpha   90.00
_cell.angle_beta   90.00
_cell.angle_gamma   90.00
#
_symmetry.space_group_name_H-M   'P 1'
#
loop_
_entity.id
_entity.type
_entity.pdbx_description
1 polymer ?
#
loop_
_entity_poly.entity_id
_entity_poly.type
_entity_poly.pdbx_seq_one_letter_code
_entity_poly.pdbx_strand_id
1 'polypeptide(L)'
;MSALEVFDYVDQQVRTATIPGAAPLAGVEKQIYAIEVGRVGIKVGITEHPHRRIQTHARAARAHGHELGRIAVTEACENARANERILIALGGEGNRSEYIDVDFDDVIAEMRSLVIERADAEKHEQRAEGVKNMFANLMFGGVR
;
A
#
# COMPACT_ATOMS: atom_id res chain seq x y z
N MET A 1 -16.42 9.78 -2.38
CA MET A 1 -15.03 10.19 -2.66
C MET A 1 -14.38 9.08 -3.46
N SER A 2 -13.46 9.40 -4.37
CA SER A 2 -12.70 8.37 -5.11
C SER A 2 -11.81 7.60 -4.12
N ALA A 3 -11.83 6.27 -4.17
CA ALA A 3 -10.97 5.41 -3.34
C ALA A 3 -9.48 5.49 -3.73
N LEU A 4 -9.14 6.35 -4.70
CA LEU A 4 -7.81 6.60 -5.22
C LEU A 4 -7.54 8.11 -5.25
N GLU A 5 -6.44 8.52 -4.64
CA GLU A 5 -5.87 9.87 -4.72
C GLU A 5 -4.68 9.85 -5.69
N VAL A 6 -4.61 10.84 -6.59
CA VAL A 6 -3.49 11.01 -7.53
C VAL A 6 -2.98 12.45 -7.42
N PHE A 7 -1.67 12.63 -7.25
CA PHE A 7 -1.05 13.94 -7.07
C PHE A 7 0.41 13.94 -7.54
N ASP A 8 0.93 15.10 -7.87
CA ASP A 8 2.34 15.29 -8.17
C ASP A 8 3.16 15.40 -6.87
N TYR A 9 4.33 14.75 -6.84
CA TYR A 9 5.20 14.78 -5.65
C TYR A 9 5.62 16.21 -5.27
N VAL A 10 5.86 17.06 -6.26
CA VAL A 10 6.26 18.47 -6.06
C VAL A 10 5.15 19.25 -5.35
N ASP A 11 3.90 19.02 -5.74
CA ASP A 11 2.73 19.68 -5.15
C ASP A 11 2.46 19.19 -3.72
N GLN A 12 2.75 17.92 -3.44
CA GLN A 12 2.60 17.36 -2.09
C GLN A 12 3.65 17.90 -1.10
N GLN A 13 4.85 18.30 -1.54
CA GLN A 13 5.79 18.96 -0.61
C GLN A 13 5.24 20.29 -0.06
N VAL A 14 4.31 20.90 -0.79
CA VAL A 14 3.66 22.17 -0.42
C VAL A 14 2.42 21.93 0.46
N ARG A 15 1.88 20.70 0.50
CA ARG A 15 0.63 20.37 1.21
C ARG A 15 0.85 19.19 2.14
N THR A 16 0.53 19.36 3.42
CA THR A 16 0.31 18.24 4.35
C THR A 16 -0.93 17.47 3.86
N ALA A 17 -0.76 16.59 2.87
CA ALA A 17 -1.89 15.89 2.28
C ALA A 17 -2.51 14.97 3.33
N THR A 18 -3.80 15.15 3.59
CA THR A 18 -4.58 14.23 4.40
C THR A 18 -5.09 13.15 3.45
N ILE A 19 -4.53 11.95 3.54
CA ILE A 19 -4.94 10.86 2.64
C ILE A 19 -6.38 10.47 3.01
N PRO A 20 -7.31 10.42 2.05
CA PRO A 20 -8.73 10.27 2.33
C PRO A 20 -9.06 8.91 2.95
N GLY A 21 -10.11 8.90 3.77
CA GLY A 21 -10.74 7.70 4.30
C GLY A 21 -10.72 7.59 5.83
N ALA A 22 -11.48 6.61 6.33
CA ALA A 22 -11.45 6.23 7.76
C ALA A 22 -10.07 5.70 8.14
N ALA A 23 -9.63 6.00 9.36
CA ALA A 23 -8.33 5.56 9.88
C ALA A 23 -8.17 4.04 9.70
N PRO A 24 -7.04 3.58 9.15
CA PRO A 24 -6.81 2.16 8.90
C PRO A 24 -6.82 1.37 10.21
N LEU A 25 -7.41 0.18 10.18
CA LEU A 25 -7.26 -0.80 11.26
C LEU A 25 -5.79 -1.27 11.29
N ALA A 26 -5.05 -0.83 12.31
CA ALA A 26 -3.61 -1.04 12.42
C ALA A 26 -3.21 -2.52 12.29
N GLY A 27 -2.20 -2.81 11.47
CA GLY A 27 -1.72 -4.17 11.21
C GLY A 27 -2.62 -5.05 10.33
N VAL A 28 -3.84 -4.59 10.01
CA VAL A 28 -4.80 -5.32 9.18
C VAL A 28 -4.96 -4.66 7.82
N GLU A 29 -5.29 -3.37 7.82
CA GLU A 29 -5.51 -2.61 6.59
C GLU A 29 -4.23 -1.90 6.15
N LYS A 30 -3.97 -1.93 4.83
CA LYS A 30 -2.85 -1.23 4.21
C LYS A 30 -3.33 -0.45 3.00
N GLN A 31 -2.59 0.58 2.66
CA GLN A 31 -2.80 1.37 1.45
C GLN A 31 -1.87 0.87 0.37
N ILE A 32 -2.34 0.88 -0.87
CA ILE A 32 -1.55 0.57 -2.04
C ILE A 32 -1.09 1.90 -2.63
N TYR A 33 0.17 1.97 -3.03
CA TYR A 33 0.74 3.14 -3.67
C TYR A 33 1.42 2.77 -5.00
N ALA A 34 1.42 3.72 -5.93
CA ALA A 34 2.24 3.72 -7.13
C ALA A 34 2.99 5.05 -7.22
N ILE A 35 4.27 5.00 -7.60
CA ILE A 35 5.15 6.17 -7.70
C ILE A 35 5.89 6.10 -9.03
N GLU A 36 5.76 7.15 -9.82
CA GLU A 36 6.56 7.37 -11.03
C GLU A 36 7.98 7.78 -10.63
N VAL A 37 8.98 7.01 -11.04
CA VAL A 37 10.39 7.27 -10.73
C VAL A 37 11.13 7.61 -12.02
N GLY A 38 11.19 8.90 -12.35
CA GLY A 38 11.92 9.44 -13.49
C GLY A 38 11.87 8.56 -14.75
N ARG A 39 13.04 8.20 -15.28
CA ARG A 39 13.20 7.29 -16.43
C ARG A 39 13.40 5.82 -16.03
N VAL A 40 13.10 5.46 -14.80
CA VAL A 40 13.32 4.09 -14.27
C VAL A 40 12.07 3.24 -14.44
N GLY A 41 10.89 3.84 -14.24
CA GLY A 41 9.61 3.16 -14.30
C GLY A 41 8.78 3.41 -13.05
N ILE A 42 7.84 2.52 -12.77
CA ILE A 42 6.85 2.69 -11.72
C ILE A 42 7.13 1.76 -10.56
N LYS A 43 7.21 2.33 -9.36
CA LYS A 43 7.29 1.56 -8.13
C LYS A 43 5.91 1.41 -7.52
N VAL A 44 5.44 0.17 -7.40
CA VAL A 44 4.23 -0.16 -6.65
C VAL A 44 4.58 -0.73 -5.28
N GLY A 45 3.67 -0.61 -4.32
CA GLY A 45 3.79 -1.34 -3.08
C GLY A 45 2.67 -1.05 -2.08
N ILE A 46 2.74 -1.69 -0.91
CA ILE A 46 1.79 -1.47 0.18
C ILE A 46 2.43 -0.89 1.43
N THR A 47 1.65 -0.14 2.22
CA THR A 47 2.11 0.50 3.45
C THR A 47 0.96 0.95 4.34
N GLU A 48 1.20 1.01 5.65
CA GLU A 48 0.30 1.66 6.63
C GLU A 48 0.58 3.16 6.77
N HIS A 49 1.75 3.60 6.27
CA HIS A 49 2.26 4.96 6.42
C HIS A 49 2.79 5.48 5.07
N PRO A 50 1.91 5.78 4.11
CA PRO A 50 2.29 6.22 2.76
C PRO A 50 3.19 7.44 2.75
N HIS A 51 2.94 8.47 3.57
CA HIS A 51 3.82 9.65 3.61
C HIS A 51 5.28 9.31 3.94
N ARG A 52 5.49 8.50 4.99
CA ARG A 52 6.85 8.07 5.38
C ARG A 52 7.49 7.25 4.28
N ARG A 53 6.71 6.35 3.64
CA ARG A 53 7.19 5.48 2.57
C ARG A 53 7.56 6.26 1.31
N ILE A 54 6.74 7.22 0.90
CA ILE A 54 6.99 8.13 -0.23
C ILE A 54 8.27 8.94 0.03
N GLN A 55 8.44 9.50 1.24
CA GLN A 55 9.67 10.22 1.60
C GLN A 55 10.91 9.34 1.56
N THR A 56 10.82 8.08 1.99
CA THR A 56 11.92 7.11 1.87
C THR A 56 12.28 6.88 0.40
N HIS A 57 11.29 6.66 -0.48
CA HIS A 57 11.53 6.49 -1.91
C HIS A 57 12.10 7.75 -2.56
N ALA A 58 11.64 8.93 -2.17
CA ALA A 58 12.17 10.18 -2.68
C ALA A 58 13.65 10.37 -2.33
N ARG A 59 14.03 10.04 -1.10
CA ARG A 59 15.44 10.07 -0.66
C ARG A 59 16.29 9.06 -1.44
N ALA A 60 15.78 7.84 -1.63
CA ALA A 60 16.46 6.81 -2.40
C ALA A 60 16.63 7.20 -3.87
N ALA A 61 15.55 7.64 -4.54
CA ALA A 61 15.58 8.12 -5.91
C ALA A 61 16.62 9.23 -6.10
N ARG A 62 16.62 10.24 -5.21
CA ARG A 62 17.60 11.33 -5.24
C ARG A 62 19.04 10.84 -5.08
N ALA A 63 19.29 9.87 -4.20
CA ALA A 63 20.62 9.29 -4.03
C ALA A 63 21.15 8.59 -5.29
N HIS A 64 20.24 8.14 -6.16
CA HIS A 64 20.56 7.53 -7.46
C HIS A 64 20.40 8.50 -8.65
N GLY A 65 20.20 9.79 -8.41
CA GLY A 65 20.06 10.79 -9.49
C GLY A 65 18.71 10.76 -10.22
N HIS A 66 17.68 10.22 -9.57
CA HIS A 66 16.31 10.19 -10.08
C HIS A 66 15.39 11.13 -9.29
N GLU A 67 14.29 11.53 -9.93
CA GLU A 67 13.24 12.35 -9.32
C GLU A 67 11.93 11.56 -9.29
N LEU A 68 11.07 11.88 -8.31
CA LEU A 68 9.71 11.34 -8.27
C LEU A 68 8.78 12.25 -9.06
N GLY A 69 7.93 11.64 -9.88
CA GLY A 69 6.87 12.32 -10.63
C GLY A 69 5.52 12.21 -9.93
N ARG A 70 4.54 11.65 -10.65
CA ARG A 70 3.19 11.41 -10.14
C ARG A 70 3.17 10.29 -9.10
N ILE A 71 2.23 10.41 -8.18
CA ILE A 71 1.98 9.45 -7.10
C ILE A 71 0.49 9.15 -7.05
N ALA A 72 0.16 7.88 -6.86
CA ALA A 72 -1.20 7.41 -6.64
C ALA A 72 -1.26 6.60 -5.34
N VAL A 73 -2.28 6.82 -4.52
CA VAL A 73 -2.48 6.11 -3.25
C VAL A 73 -3.95 5.74 -3.07
N THR A 74 -4.23 4.49 -2.71
CA THR A 74 -5.59 4.04 -2.41
C THR A 74 -6.00 4.35 -0.98
N GLU A 75 -7.30 4.26 -0.71
CA GLU A 75 -7.80 4.03 0.64
C GLU A 75 -7.20 2.74 1.25
N ALA A 76 -7.26 2.65 2.57
CA ALA A 76 -6.79 1.46 3.27
C ALA A 76 -7.72 0.28 3.02
N CYS A 77 -7.15 -0.92 2.86
CA CYS A 77 -7.90 -2.15 2.63
C CYS A 77 -7.20 -3.38 3.23
N GLU A 78 -7.97 -4.41 3.57
CA GLU A 78 -7.44 -5.69 4.08
C GLU A 78 -6.82 -6.55 2.97
N ASN A 79 -7.34 -6.42 1.74
CA ASN A 79 -6.90 -7.19 0.58
C ASN A 79 -5.72 -6.54 -0.18
N ALA A 80 -5.04 -5.55 0.42
CA ALA A 80 -3.95 -4.79 -0.19
C ALA A 80 -2.84 -5.65 -0.82
N ARG A 81 -2.48 -6.77 -0.18
CA ARG A 81 -1.46 -7.71 -0.69
C ARG A 81 -1.90 -8.43 -1.97
N ALA A 82 -3.19 -8.74 -2.11
CA ALA A 82 -3.71 -9.36 -3.32
C ALA A 82 -3.69 -8.35 -4.46
N ASN A 83 -4.17 -7.12 -4.19
CA ASN A 83 -4.17 -6.02 -5.14
C ASN A 83 -2.75 -5.61 -5.59
N GLU A 84 -1.77 -5.61 -4.70
CA GLU A 84 -0.35 -5.36 -5.06
C GLU A 84 0.16 -6.34 -6.11
N ARG A 85 -0.20 -7.63 -6.01
CA ARG A 85 0.21 -8.64 -7.00
C ARG A 85 -0.42 -8.41 -8.37
N ILE A 86 -1.67 -7.93 -8.40
CA ILE A 86 -2.34 -7.55 -9.65
C ILE A 86 -1.54 -6.45 -10.34
N LEU A 87 -1.15 -5.41 -9.60
CA LEU A 87 -0.34 -4.32 -10.15
C LEU A 87 1.05 -4.77 -10.59
N ILE A 88 1.73 -5.63 -9.83
CA ILE A 88 3.05 -6.17 -10.21
C ILE A 88 2.98 -6.97 -11.53
N ALA A 89 1.87 -7.67 -11.76
CA ALA A 89 1.65 -8.46 -12.97
C ALA A 89 1.54 -7.62 -14.24
N LEU A 90 1.30 -6.30 -14.14
CA LEU A 90 1.37 -5.39 -15.28
C LEU A 90 2.76 -5.39 -15.95
N GLY A 91 3.82 -5.71 -15.20
CA GLY A 91 5.17 -5.85 -15.74
C GLY A 91 5.42 -7.16 -16.50
N GLY A 92 4.38 -7.96 -16.73
CA GLY A 92 4.45 -9.24 -17.42
C GLY A 92 4.48 -10.45 -16.48
N GLU A 93 4.32 -11.64 -17.07
CA GLU A 93 4.27 -12.90 -16.34
C GLU A 93 5.57 -13.16 -15.58
N GLY A 94 5.46 -13.41 -14.28
CA GLY A 94 6.62 -13.70 -13.44
C GLY A 94 7.53 -12.51 -13.14
N ASN A 95 7.06 -11.27 -13.37
CA ASN A 95 7.82 -10.06 -13.08
C ASN A 95 8.35 -10.05 -11.63
N ARG A 96 9.67 -9.88 -11.49
CA ARG A 96 10.38 -9.72 -10.22
C ARG A 96 11.11 -8.37 -10.12
N SER A 97 10.93 -7.52 -11.13
CA SER A 97 11.54 -6.20 -11.14
C SER A 97 10.95 -5.34 -10.02
N GLU A 98 11.81 -4.54 -9.39
CA GLU A 98 11.39 -3.55 -8.41
C GLU A 98 10.59 -2.40 -9.04
N TYR A 99 10.87 -2.12 -10.31
CA TYR A 99 10.23 -1.07 -11.11
C TYR A 99 9.56 -1.70 -12.33
N ILE A 100 8.31 -1.30 -12.57
CA ILE A 100 7.49 -1.77 -13.67
C ILE A 100 7.68 -0.82 -14.86
N ASP A 101 8.02 -1.37 -16.03
CA ASP A 101 8.19 -0.62 -17.28
C ASP A 101 6.86 -0.53 -18.03
N VAL A 102 5.95 0.29 -17.50
CA VAL A 102 4.64 0.61 -18.07
C VAL A 102 4.33 2.09 -17.84
N ASP A 103 3.35 2.64 -18.55
CA ASP A 103 2.93 4.02 -18.36
C ASP A 103 2.14 4.20 -17.06
N PHE A 104 2.30 5.36 -16.42
CA PHE A 104 1.66 5.63 -15.12
C PHE A 104 0.14 5.66 -15.24
N ASP A 105 -0.38 6.07 -16.39
CA ASP A 105 -1.81 6.12 -16.63
C ASP A 105 -2.43 4.71 -16.74
N ASP A 106 -1.68 3.71 -17.21
CA ASP A 106 -2.11 2.31 -17.20
C ASP A 106 -2.19 1.77 -15.77
N VAL A 107 -1.21 2.13 -14.92
CA VAL A 107 -1.23 1.77 -13.49
C VAL A 107 -2.41 2.45 -12.79
N ILE A 108 -2.69 3.73 -13.09
CA ILE A 108 -3.88 4.41 -12.53
C ILE A 108 -5.16 3.70 -12.98
N ALA A 109 -5.26 3.32 -14.26
CA ALA A 109 -6.44 2.63 -14.78
C ALA A 109 -6.67 1.31 -14.03
N GLU A 110 -5.63 0.52 -13.85
CA GLU A 110 -5.70 -0.73 -13.08
C GLU A 110 -6.00 -0.47 -11.59
N MET A 111 -5.39 0.55 -10.98
CA MET A 111 -5.66 0.91 -9.59
C MET A 111 -7.12 1.31 -9.36
N ARG A 112 -7.77 1.91 -10.35
CA ARG A 112 -9.19 2.29 -10.27
C ARG A 112 -10.14 1.09 -10.36
N SER A 113 -9.72 -0.02 -10.99
CA SER A 113 -10.51 -1.25 -11.06
C SER A 113 -10.32 -2.18 -9.86
N LEU A 114 -9.38 -1.87 -8.95
CA LEU A 114 -9.16 -2.67 -7.76
C LEU A 114 -10.39 -2.67 -6.85
N VAL A 115 -10.71 -3.86 -6.35
CA VAL A 115 -11.71 -4.02 -5.29
C VAL A 115 -11.05 -3.65 -3.97
N ILE A 116 -11.59 -2.63 -3.28
CA ILE A 116 -11.08 -2.14 -2.00
C ILE A 116 -11.98 -2.67 -0.89
N GLU A 117 -11.50 -3.69 -0.16
CA GLU A 117 -12.23 -4.31 0.95
C GLU A 117 -11.75 -3.73 2.28
N ARG A 118 -12.66 -3.15 3.06
CA ARG A 118 -12.37 -2.68 4.43
C ARG A 118 -12.50 -3.84 5.41
N ALA A 119 -11.63 -3.84 6.42
CA ALA A 119 -11.69 -4.81 7.49
C ALA A 119 -12.93 -4.57 8.37
N ASP A 120 -13.58 -5.67 8.74
CA ASP A 120 -14.65 -5.66 9.72
C ASP A 120 -14.04 -5.68 11.13
N ALA A 121 -14.10 -4.55 11.82
CA ALA A 121 -13.45 -4.35 13.12
C ALA A 121 -13.89 -5.40 14.16
N GLU A 122 -15.18 -5.74 14.21
CA GLU A 122 -15.73 -6.69 15.18
C GLU A 122 -15.21 -8.12 14.93
N LYS A 123 -15.12 -8.54 13.66
CA LYS A 123 -14.59 -9.86 13.31
C LYS A 123 -13.09 -9.99 13.62
N HIS A 124 -12.35 -8.89 13.48
CA HIS A 124 -10.91 -8.88 13.81
C HIS A 124 -10.66 -8.92 15.31
N GLU A 125 -11.47 -8.22 16.11
CA GLU A 125 -11.39 -8.27 17.57
C GLU A 125 -11.66 -9.70 18.09
N GLN A 126 -12.72 -10.34 17.60
CA GLN A 126 -13.06 -11.73 17.96
C GLN A 126 -11.95 -12.73 17.59
N ARG A 127 -11.29 -12.56 16.44
CA ARG A 127 -10.12 -13.39 16.06
C ARG A 127 -8.92 -13.12 16.96
N ALA A 128 -8.65 -11.88 17.31
CA ALA A 128 -7.54 -11.53 18.20
C ALA A 128 -7.71 -12.12 19.60
N GLU A 129 -8.94 -12.10 20.13
CA GLU A 129 -9.29 -12.76 21.40
C GLU A 129 -9.16 -14.28 21.31
N GLY A 130 -9.64 -14.90 20.21
CA GLY A 130 -9.49 -16.33 19.97
C GLY A 130 -8.02 -16.79 19.93
N VAL A 131 -7.14 -16.02 19.26
CA VAL A 131 -5.69 -16.32 19.21
C VAL A 131 -5.05 -16.13 20.57
N LYS A 132 -5.38 -15.05 21.31
CA LYS A 132 -4.87 -14.84 22.68
C LYS A 132 -5.29 -15.97 23.63
N ASN A 133 -6.54 -16.42 23.56
CA ASN A 133 -7.04 -17.52 24.38
C ASN A 133 -6.39 -18.86 24.01
N MET A 134 -6.16 -19.11 22.72
CA MET A 134 -5.44 -20.31 22.26
C MET A 134 -3.96 -20.29 22.69
N PHE A 135 -3.29 -19.14 22.59
CA PHE A 135 -1.91 -18.97 23.06
C PHE A 135 -1.81 -19.10 24.59
N ALA A 136 -2.75 -18.53 25.35
CA ALA A 136 -2.80 -18.66 26.80
C ALA A 136 -3.01 -20.12 27.22
N ASN A 137 -3.93 -20.83 26.57
CA ASN A 137 -4.16 -22.26 26.83
C ASN A 137 -2.95 -23.12 26.44
N LEU A 138 -2.20 -22.77 25.39
CA LEU A 138 -0.99 -23.48 24.99
C LEU A 138 0.19 -23.21 25.95
N MET A 139 0.34 -21.97 26.42
CA MET A 139 1.45 -21.55 27.29
C MET A 139 1.23 -21.94 28.76
N PHE A 140 -0.01 -22.06 29.22
CA PHE A 140 -0.34 -22.36 30.61
C PHE A 140 -1.07 -23.70 30.82
N GLY A 141 -1.54 -24.37 29.77
CA GLY A 141 -2.22 -25.67 29.85
C GLY A 141 -1.30 -26.90 29.80
N GLY A 142 0.03 -26.69 29.82
CA GLY A 142 1.04 -27.74 29.82
C GLY A 142 1.51 -28.14 31.21
N VAL A 143 0.63 -28.35 32.19
CA VAL A 143 0.99 -29.05 33.43
C VAL A 143 -0.13 -30.03 33.79
N ARG A 144 0.29 -31.28 33.98
CA ARG A 144 -0.50 -32.46 34.38
C ARG A 144 -1.46 -32.23 35.53
#